data_AF-A0A954V7I6-F1
#
_entry.id   AF-A0A954V7I6-F1
#
_cell.length_a   1.000
_cell.length_b   1.000
_cell.length_c   1.000
_cell.angle_alpha   90.00
_cell.angle_beta   90.00
_cell.angle_gamma   90.00
#
_symmetry.space_group_name_H-M   'P 1'
#
loop_
_entity.id
_entity.type
_entity.pdbx_description
1 polymer ?
#
loop_
_entity_poly.entity_id
_entity_poly.type
_entity_poly.pdbx_seq_one_letter_code
_entity_poly.pdbx_strand_id
1 'polypeptide(L)'
;MAKIYYVGDWAVQLGPVYAESAFHHSVKGTEIFNYGTWLVEALQSSGQHRVTSVPSWDFYMLRPGAYEEILRSYDVLIFSDVEARNFQLSPAFFQREQFGKQYLTFPDRIRLTVEAVQQGMGIMFLGGWQSFSGDRGMGGWGRCGLREILPVTCLDHDDLIESTE
;
A
#
# COMPACT_ATOMS: atom_id res chain seq x y z
N MET A 1 7.93 22.76 6.44
CA MET A 1 7.97 21.46 7.13
C MET A 1 6.97 20.56 6.45
N ALA A 2 7.43 19.58 5.67
CA ALA A 2 6.52 18.71 4.93
C ALA A 2 6.04 17.55 5.82
N LYS A 3 4.73 17.31 5.83
CA LYS A 3 4.09 16.14 6.40
C LYS A 3 3.96 15.07 5.31
N ILE A 4 4.58 13.93 5.53
CA ILE A 4 4.66 12.83 4.58
C ILE A 4 3.79 11.68 5.09
N TYR A 5 2.87 11.19 4.26
CA TYR A 5 2.10 9.98 4.52
C TYR A 5 2.68 8.82 3.72
N TYR A 6 3.27 7.85 4.40
CA TYR A 6 4.02 6.77 3.78
C TYR A 6 3.33 5.44 4.04
N VAL A 7 2.80 4.84 2.97
CA VAL A 7 2.08 3.57 2.99
C VAL A 7 2.96 2.44 2.43
N GLY A 8 3.03 1.34 3.18
CA GLY A 8 3.67 0.09 2.77
C GLY A 8 5.05 -0.13 3.38
N ASP A 9 5.78 -1.14 2.88
CA ASP A 9 7.02 -1.70 3.47
C ASP A 9 6.87 -2.29 4.89
N TRP A 10 5.66 -2.73 5.24
CA TRP A 10 5.42 -3.47 6.47
C TRP A 10 5.12 -4.93 6.17
N ALA A 11 5.57 -5.82 7.06
CA ALA A 11 5.29 -7.25 6.97
C ALA A 11 4.90 -7.83 8.33
N VAL A 12 4.04 -8.84 8.29
CA VAL A 12 3.83 -9.76 9.42
C VAL A 12 4.56 -11.05 9.09
N GLN A 13 5.66 -11.30 9.78
CA GLN A 13 6.39 -12.55 9.64
C GLN A 13 5.70 -13.61 10.48
N LEU A 14 5.44 -14.75 9.86
CA LEU A 14 4.90 -15.94 10.50
C LEU A 14 5.87 -17.09 10.25
N GLY A 15 6.63 -17.50 11.28
CA GLY A 15 7.45 -18.69 11.18
C GLY A 15 8.64 -18.72 12.14
N PRO A 16 9.25 -19.91 12.33
CA PRO A 16 9.03 -21.12 11.52
C PRO A 16 7.75 -21.90 11.87
N VAL A 17 7.29 -22.71 10.91
CA VAL A 17 6.18 -23.66 11.09
C VAL A 17 6.74 -25.01 11.51
N TYR A 18 6.27 -25.55 12.64
CA TYR A 18 6.65 -26.87 13.14
C TYR A 18 5.50 -27.86 12.95
N ALA A 19 5.81 -29.02 12.38
CA ALA A 19 4.91 -30.18 12.34
C ALA A 19 5.39 -31.20 13.39
N GLU A 20 4.86 -31.12 14.61
CA GLU A 20 5.30 -31.98 15.72
C GLU A 20 4.60 -33.35 15.69
N SER A 21 3.49 -33.48 14.93
CA SER A 21 2.87 -34.77 14.58
C SER A 21 2.07 -34.62 13.28
N ALA A 22 1.53 -35.73 12.76
CA ALA A 22 0.64 -35.75 11.59
C ALA A 22 -0.66 -34.91 11.76
N PHE A 23 -0.98 -34.47 12.99
CA PHE A 23 -2.16 -33.67 13.30
C PHE A 23 -1.83 -32.35 14.02
N HIS A 24 -0.57 -32.10 14.36
CA HIS A 24 -0.18 -30.92 15.13
C HIS A 24 0.84 -30.07 14.37
N HIS A 25 0.34 -28.98 13.80
CA HIS A 25 1.13 -27.96 13.14
C HIS A 25 1.00 -26.65 13.93
N SER A 26 2.13 -26.05 14.31
CA SER A 26 2.16 -24.76 14.99
C SER A 26 3.08 -23.77 14.27
N VAL A 27 2.59 -22.56 14.04
CA VAL A 27 3.44 -21.43 13.66
C VAL A 27 4.03 -20.88 14.95
N LYS A 28 5.35 -20.83 15.05
CA LYS A 28 6.07 -20.11 16.11
C LYS A 28 6.71 -18.85 15.48
N GLY A 29 7.07 -17.84 16.26
CA GLY A 29 7.71 -16.61 15.75
C GLY A 29 6.78 -15.72 14.91
N THR A 30 5.82 -15.05 15.56
CA THR A 30 5.01 -14.00 14.94
C THR A 30 5.61 -12.64 15.25
N GLU A 31 6.06 -11.94 14.22
CA GLU A 31 6.73 -10.64 14.35
C GLU A 31 6.15 -9.65 13.34
N ILE A 32 6.16 -8.36 13.70
CA ILE A 32 5.78 -7.27 12.79
C ILE A 32 7.05 -6.49 12.46
N PHE A 33 7.34 -6.34 11.18
CA PHE A 33 8.49 -5.61 10.67
C PHE A 33 8.05 -4.37 9.88
N ASN A 34 8.77 -3.27 10.07
CA ASN A 34 8.71 -2.09 9.22
C ASN A 34 10.05 -1.95 8.49
N TYR A 35 10.10 -2.42 7.24
CA TYR A 35 11.27 -2.29 6.38
C TYR A 35 11.48 -0.86 5.87
N GLY A 36 10.47 0.01 5.96
CA GLY A 36 10.58 1.43 5.64
C GLY A 36 11.32 2.27 6.68
N THR A 37 11.72 1.70 7.83
CA THR A 37 12.30 2.46 8.96
C THR A 37 13.52 3.29 8.58
N TRP A 38 14.42 2.76 7.74
CA TRP A 38 15.62 3.50 7.32
C TRP A 38 15.27 4.71 6.45
N LEU A 39 14.29 4.60 5.56
CA LEU A 39 13.81 5.72 4.76
C LEU A 39 13.10 6.75 5.64
N VAL A 40 12.28 6.30 6.59
CA VAL A 40 11.62 7.17 7.58
C VAL A 40 12.66 7.97 8.37
N GLU A 41 13.68 7.30 8.91
CA GLU A 41 14.77 7.94 9.66
C GLU A 41 15.54 8.94 8.79
N ALA A 42 15.87 8.57 7.55
CA ALA A 42 16.57 9.45 6.62
C ALA A 42 15.76 10.71 6.31
N LEU A 43 14.47 10.58 5.99
CA LEU A 43 13.58 11.71 5.71
C LEU A 43 13.42 12.64 6.92
N GLN A 44 13.43 12.09 8.14
CA GLN A 44 13.29 12.86 9.37
C GLN A 44 14.61 13.38 9.95
N SER A 45 15.76 12.93 9.43
CA SER A 45 17.10 13.21 9.98
C SER A 45 17.44 14.70 10.10
N SER A 46 16.90 15.53 9.22
CA SER A 46 17.10 16.99 9.23
C SER A 46 16.21 17.73 10.25
N GLY A 47 15.21 17.04 10.84
CA GLY A 47 14.18 17.64 11.69
C GLY A 47 13.16 18.51 10.94
N GLN A 48 13.28 18.65 9.60
CA GLN A 48 12.41 19.51 8.79
C GLN A 48 11.17 18.81 8.24
N HIS A 49 11.12 17.48 8.31
CA HIS A 49 10.02 16.67 7.81
C HIS A 49 9.50 15.75 8.90
N ARG A 50 8.21 15.41 8.79
CA ARG A 50 7.57 14.42 9.63
C ARG A 50 6.96 13.35 8.75
N VAL A 51 7.22 12.09 9.06
CA VAL A 51 6.71 10.94 8.32
C VAL A 51 5.73 10.17 9.22
N THR A 52 4.52 9.95 8.72
CA THR A 52 3.58 8.98 9.27
C THR A 52 3.69 7.71 8.43
N SER A 53 4.42 6.71 8.93
CA SER A 53 4.55 5.39 8.30
C SER A 53 3.36 4.51 8.68
N VAL A 54 2.73 3.89 7.68
CA VAL A 54 1.48 3.14 7.81
C VAL A 54 1.57 1.84 7.02
N PRO A 55 1.20 0.68 7.60
CA PRO A 55 1.16 -0.56 6.84
C PRO A 55 0.03 -0.57 5.81
N SER A 56 0.19 -1.37 4.76
CA SER A 56 -0.82 -1.50 3.69
C SER A 56 -2.19 -1.96 4.22
N TRP A 57 -2.22 -2.82 5.25
CA TRP A 57 -3.46 -3.29 5.86
C TRP A 57 -4.22 -2.18 6.60
N ASP A 58 -3.53 -1.20 7.20
CA ASP A 58 -4.21 -0.05 7.83
C ASP A 58 -4.76 0.90 6.77
N PHE A 59 -4.02 1.10 5.66
CA PHE A 59 -4.50 1.87 4.52
C PHE A 59 -5.73 1.22 3.86
N TYR A 60 -5.73 -0.11 3.69
CA TYR A 60 -6.89 -0.87 3.23
C TYR A 60 -8.11 -0.65 4.14
N MET A 61 -7.90 -0.64 5.46
CA MET A 61 -8.94 -0.50 6.48
C MET A 61 -9.50 0.92 6.66
N LEU A 62 -9.05 1.91 5.89
CA LEU A 62 -9.55 3.28 5.97
C LEU A 62 -11.07 3.35 5.76
N ARG A 63 -11.77 4.01 6.69
CA ARG A 63 -13.20 4.32 6.55
C ARG A 63 -13.46 5.28 5.37
N PRO A 64 -14.68 5.31 4.80
CA PRO A 64 -15.06 6.32 3.82
C PRO A 64 -14.78 7.75 4.33
N GLY A 65 -14.20 8.61 3.49
CA GLY A 65 -13.81 9.98 3.82
C GLY A 65 -12.42 10.14 4.46
N ALA A 66 -11.82 9.07 4.99
CA ALA A 66 -10.52 9.16 5.66
C ALA A 66 -9.35 9.36 4.70
N TYR A 67 -9.43 8.82 3.48
CA TYR A 67 -8.37 9.05 2.49
C TYR A 67 -8.36 10.52 2.03
N GLU A 68 -9.53 11.12 1.86
CA GLU A 68 -9.68 12.53 1.56
C GLU A 68 -9.19 13.43 2.70
N GLU A 69 -9.38 13.02 3.96
CA GLU A 69 -8.77 13.68 5.12
C GLU A 69 -7.23 13.63 5.07
N ILE A 70 -6.65 12.49 4.68
CA ILE A 70 -5.21 12.34 4.47
C ILE A 70 -4.73 13.27 3.34
N LEU A 71 -5.39 13.26 2.18
CA LEU A 71 -5.04 14.12 1.05
C LEU A 71 -5.07 15.63 1.39
N ARG A 72 -5.91 16.04 2.34
CA ARG A 72 -5.94 17.44 2.82
C ARG A 72 -4.89 17.77 3.88
N SER A 73 -4.39 16.76 4.60
CA SER A 73 -3.59 16.96 5.82
C SER A 73 -2.08 16.79 5.62
N TYR A 74 -1.69 16.12 4.53
CA TYR A 74 -0.31 15.80 4.18
C TYR A 74 0.11 16.53 2.91
N ASP A 75 1.40 16.85 2.80
CA ASP A 75 1.98 17.59 1.68
C ASP A 75 2.54 16.64 0.61
N VAL A 76 2.92 15.42 1.01
CA VAL A 76 3.49 14.39 0.13
C VAL A 76 2.95 13.02 0.54
N LEU A 77 2.66 12.17 -0.44
CA LEU A 77 2.35 10.76 -0.22
C LEU A 77 3.47 9.88 -0.78
N ILE A 78 3.75 8.76 -0.10
CA ILE A 78 4.65 7.72 -0.56
C ILE A 78 3.89 6.39 -0.57
N PHE A 79 3.95 5.68 -1.69
CA PHE A 79 3.43 4.33 -1.84
C PHE A 79 4.59 3.40 -2.22
N SER A 80 4.90 2.44 -1.36
CA SER A 80 5.99 1.49 -1.53
C SER A 80 5.52 0.08 -1.23
N ASP A 81 5.95 -0.88 -2.04
CA ASP A 81 5.55 -2.29 -1.94
C ASP A 81 4.06 -2.48 -1.59
N VAL A 82 3.18 -1.87 -2.38
CA VAL A 82 1.72 -1.87 -2.13
C VAL A 82 0.93 -1.99 -3.42
N GLU A 83 0.00 -2.94 -3.48
CA GLU A 83 -0.74 -3.21 -4.71
C GLU A 83 -2.03 -2.38 -4.85
N ALA A 84 -2.48 -2.21 -6.09
CA ALA A 84 -3.69 -1.44 -6.44
C ALA A 84 -4.96 -1.92 -5.73
N ARG A 85 -5.01 -3.18 -5.28
CA ARG A 85 -6.17 -3.72 -4.54
C ARG A 85 -6.40 -3.00 -3.22
N ASN A 86 -5.36 -2.50 -2.53
CA ASN A 86 -5.53 -1.72 -1.30
C ASN A 86 -6.27 -0.39 -1.53
N PHE A 87 -6.24 0.12 -2.76
CA PHE A 87 -6.99 1.32 -3.16
C PHE A 87 -8.41 0.98 -3.64
N GLN A 88 -8.54 -0.08 -4.43
CA GLN A 88 -9.76 -0.42 -5.14
C GLN A 88 -10.78 -1.20 -4.31
N LEU A 89 -10.31 -2.02 -3.37
CA LEU A 89 -11.16 -2.87 -2.56
C LEU A 89 -11.44 -2.22 -1.20
N SER A 90 -12.69 -2.35 -0.76
CA SER A 90 -13.14 -1.90 0.54
C SER A 90 -13.31 -3.09 1.48
N PRO A 91 -12.84 -3.04 2.74
CA PRO A 91 -13.07 -4.10 3.72
C PRO A 91 -14.56 -4.33 3.99
N ALA A 92 -15.38 -3.29 3.80
CA ALA A 92 -16.83 -3.38 3.96
C ALA A 92 -17.49 -4.24 2.87
N PHE A 93 -16.79 -4.57 1.78
CA PHE A 93 -17.30 -5.47 0.75
C PHE A 93 -17.61 -6.88 1.29
N PHE A 94 -17.07 -7.30 2.44
CA PHE A 94 -17.35 -8.62 3.03
C PHE A 94 -18.34 -8.59 4.20
N GLN A 95 -18.99 -7.44 4.47
CA GLN A 95 -19.99 -7.33 5.54
C GLN A 95 -21.30 -8.01 5.12
N ARG A 96 -21.41 -9.30 5.44
CA ARG A 96 -22.56 -10.16 5.11
C ARG A 96 -23.90 -9.55 5.55
N GLU A 97 -23.89 -8.81 6.64
CA GLU A 97 -25.09 -8.18 7.20
C GLU A 97 -25.69 -7.12 6.26
N GLN A 98 -24.88 -6.55 5.35
CA GLN A 98 -25.31 -5.51 4.41
C GLN A 98 -25.67 -6.08 3.03
N PHE A 99 -25.36 -7.35 2.76
CA PHE A 99 -25.56 -7.97 1.45
C PHE A 99 -27.06 -8.01 1.11
N GLY A 100 -27.41 -7.45 -0.05
CA GLY A 100 -28.78 -7.37 -0.54
C GLY A 100 -29.68 -6.36 0.18
N LYS A 101 -29.13 -5.56 1.12
CA LYS A 101 -29.92 -4.55 1.87
C LYS A 101 -29.77 -3.13 1.34
N GLN A 102 -28.60 -2.79 0.80
CA GLN A 102 -28.34 -1.47 0.23
C GLN A 102 -27.21 -1.53 -0.80
N TYR A 103 -27.15 -0.51 -1.66
CA TYR A 103 -26.00 -0.31 -2.54
C TYR A 103 -24.80 0.16 -1.71
N LEU A 104 -23.69 -0.57 -1.79
CA LEU A 104 -22.44 -0.18 -1.16
C LEU A 104 -21.64 0.67 -2.14
N THR A 105 -21.55 1.97 -1.87
CA THR A 105 -20.73 2.91 -2.65
C THR A 105 -19.54 3.36 -1.81
N PHE A 106 -18.34 3.30 -2.39
CA PHE A 106 -17.10 3.71 -1.72
C PHE A 106 -16.36 4.74 -2.56
N PRO A 107 -15.60 5.67 -1.95
CA PRO A 107 -14.72 6.55 -2.69
C PRO A 107 -13.70 5.73 -3.50
N ASP A 108 -13.58 6.05 -4.78
CA ASP A 108 -12.51 5.51 -5.62
C ASP A 108 -11.19 6.19 -5.25
N ARG A 109 -10.38 5.49 -4.44
CA ARG A 109 -9.09 6.02 -3.98
C ARG A 109 -8.12 6.24 -5.14
N ILE A 110 -8.18 5.43 -6.21
CA ILE A 110 -7.31 5.62 -7.38
C ILE A 110 -7.65 6.95 -8.07
N ARG A 111 -8.94 7.21 -8.34
CA ARG A 111 -9.37 8.49 -8.92
C ARG A 111 -8.96 9.66 -8.03
N LEU A 112 -9.15 9.56 -6.71
CA LEU A 112 -8.73 10.59 -5.76
C LEU A 112 -7.22 10.84 -5.77
N THR A 113 -6.40 9.78 -5.89
CA THR A 113 -4.94 9.90 -6.04
C THR A 113 -4.57 10.65 -7.32
N VAL A 114 -5.19 10.30 -8.45
CA VAL A 114 -4.95 10.97 -9.74
C VAL A 114 -5.33 12.45 -9.68
N GLU A 115 -6.52 12.76 -9.15
CA GLU A 115 -7.00 14.14 -8.98
C GLU A 115 -6.06 14.94 -8.06
N ALA A 116 -5.56 14.34 -6.98
CA ALA A 116 -4.62 15.00 -6.07
C ALA A 116 -3.32 15.38 -6.79
N VAL A 117 -2.75 14.49 -7.60
CA VAL A 117 -1.53 14.79 -8.39
C VAL A 117 -1.80 15.91 -9.39
N GLN A 118 -2.94 15.89 -10.09
CA GLN A 118 -3.34 16.95 -11.01
C GLN A 118 -3.51 18.31 -10.32
N GLN A 119 -3.86 18.31 -9.03
CA GLN A 119 -3.95 19.51 -8.18
C GLN A 119 -2.61 19.93 -7.56
N GLY A 120 -1.51 19.24 -7.87
CA GLY A 120 -0.16 19.60 -7.45
C GLY A 120 0.37 18.83 -6.24
N MET A 121 -0.31 17.77 -5.78
CA MET A 121 0.20 16.88 -4.73
C MET A 121 1.46 16.15 -5.21
N GLY A 122 2.53 16.19 -4.42
CA GLY A 122 3.70 15.35 -4.64
C GLY A 122 3.43 13.91 -4.22
N ILE A 123 3.60 12.95 -5.12
CA ILE A 123 3.50 11.51 -4.80
C ILE A 123 4.77 10.80 -5.27
N MET A 124 5.32 9.97 -4.39
CA MET A 124 6.43 9.07 -4.70
C MET A 124 5.91 7.63 -4.78
N PHE A 125 6.19 6.99 -5.91
CA PHE A 125 5.90 5.58 -6.15
C PHE A 125 7.20 4.80 -6.09
N LEU A 126 7.33 3.92 -5.10
CA LEU A 126 8.50 3.08 -4.87
C LEU A 126 8.20 1.63 -5.29
N GLY A 127 9.21 0.99 -5.87
CA GLY A 127 9.15 -0.40 -6.32
C GLY A 127 9.11 -1.39 -5.16
N GLY A 128 8.96 -2.66 -5.52
CA GLY A 128 8.77 -3.77 -4.58
C GLY A 128 8.06 -4.91 -5.30
N TRP A 129 7.92 -6.04 -4.63
CA TRP A 129 7.22 -7.20 -5.21
C TRP A 129 5.72 -6.92 -5.41
N GLN A 130 5.16 -5.94 -4.71
CA GLN A 130 3.74 -5.57 -4.74
C GLN A 130 3.48 -4.23 -5.46
N SER A 131 4.49 -3.58 -6.03
CA SER A 131 4.37 -2.29 -6.72
C SER A 131 4.42 -2.45 -8.24
N PHE A 132 4.04 -1.41 -8.98
CA PHE A 132 4.03 -1.39 -10.46
C PHE A 132 3.28 -2.59 -11.06
N SER A 133 3.97 -3.48 -11.78
CA SER A 133 3.41 -4.75 -12.27
C SER A 133 3.49 -5.78 -11.13
N GLY A 134 4.66 -5.94 -10.51
CA GLY A 134 4.91 -6.77 -9.33
C GLY A 134 4.93 -8.27 -9.62
N ASP A 135 5.16 -9.06 -8.57
CA ASP A 135 5.23 -10.53 -8.60
C ASP A 135 3.94 -11.07 -9.21
N ARG A 136 4.07 -11.77 -10.33
CA ARG A 136 2.94 -12.32 -11.10
C ARG A 136 1.85 -11.30 -11.42
N GLY A 137 2.22 -10.03 -11.61
CA GLY A 137 1.27 -8.95 -11.90
C GLY A 137 0.46 -8.47 -10.69
N MET A 138 0.86 -8.82 -9.47
CA MET A 138 0.07 -8.51 -8.27
C MET A 138 -0.05 -7.03 -7.97
N GLY A 139 0.95 -6.21 -8.34
CA GLY A 139 0.97 -4.77 -8.10
C GLY A 139 -0.15 -4.04 -8.84
N GLY A 140 -0.34 -4.39 -10.12
CA GLY A 140 -1.51 -4.00 -10.89
C GLY A 140 -1.73 -2.48 -11.05
N TRP A 141 -0.68 -1.66 -10.99
CA TRP A 141 -0.78 -0.22 -11.20
C TRP A 141 -1.01 0.13 -12.68
N GLY A 142 -0.44 -0.64 -13.61
CA GLY A 142 -0.61 -0.46 -15.05
C GLY A 142 -2.04 -0.69 -15.56
N ARG A 143 -2.84 -1.48 -14.84
CA ARG A 143 -4.24 -1.82 -15.20
C ARG A 143 -5.28 -0.86 -14.64
N CYS A 144 -4.89 0.18 -13.91
CA CYS A 144 -5.81 1.13 -13.28
C CYS A 144 -5.41 2.59 -13.56
N GLY A 145 -6.17 3.54 -13.03
CA GLY A 145 -5.95 4.98 -13.26
C GLY A 145 -4.57 5.50 -12.81
N LEU A 146 -3.85 4.79 -11.93
CA LEU A 146 -2.48 5.18 -11.55
C LEU A 146 -1.55 5.30 -12.76
N ARG A 147 -1.75 4.50 -13.82
CA ARG A 147 -0.98 4.58 -15.07
C ARG A 147 -0.97 5.98 -15.71
N GLU A 148 -1.96 6.82 -15.42
CA GLU A 148 -2.09 8.18 -15.97
C GLU A 148 -1.12 9.16 -15.33
N ILE A 149 -0.64 8.86 -14.12
CA ILE A 149 0.24 9.72 -13.33
C ILE A 149 1.64 9.11 -13.10
N LEU A 150 1.83 7.83 -13.45
CA LEU A 150 3.14 7.20 -13.38
C LEU A 150 4.05 7.75 -14.51
N PRO A 151 5.30 8.15 -14.22
CA PRO A 151 6.24 8.60 -15.25
C PRO A 151 6.83 7.45 -16.08
N VAL A 152 6.34 6.22 -15.90
CA VAL A 152 6.79 4.99 -16.55
C VAL A 152 5.59 4.16 -16.98
N THR A 153 5.79 3.30 -17.99
CA THR A 153 4.80 2.31 -18.39
C THR A 153 5.06 1.00 -17.65
N CYS A 154 4.07 0.50 -16.91
CA CYS A 154 4.15 -0.84 -16.30
C CYS A 154 4.10 -1.93 -17.38
N LEU A 155 4.78 -3.05 -17.14
CA LEU A 155 4.72 -4.21 -18.01
C LEU A 155 3.37 -4.92 -17.84
N ASP A 156 2.96 -5.67 -18.86
CA ASP A 156 1.76 -6.52 -18.81
C ASP A 156 2.03 -7.87 -18.11
N HIS A 157 3.25 -8.08 -17.62
CA HIS A 157 3.70 -9.30 -16.95
C HIS A 157 4.51 -8.96 -15.70
N ASP A 158 4.98 -10.01 -15.03
CA ASP A 158 5.88 -9.92 -13.88
C ASP A 158 7.11 -9.04 -14.20
N ASP A 159 7.41 -8.09 -13.32
CA ASP A 159 8.55 -7.17 -13.46
C ASP A 159 9.69 -7.45 -12.46
N LEU A 160 9.65 -8.58 -11.75
CA LEU A 160 10.74 -9.00 -10.88
C LEU A 160 11.89 -9.57 -11.70
N ILE A 161 13.06 -8.98 -11.50
CA ILE A 161 14.33 -9.51 -11.99
C ILE A 161 15.30 -9.46 -10.82
N GLU A 162 15.69 -10.62 -10.32
CA GLU A 162 16.87 -10.73 -9.47
C GLU A 162 18.10 -10.86 -10.38
N SER A 163 18.97 -9.86 -10.35
CA SER A 163 20.25 -9.87 -11.06
C SER A 163 21.32 -9.36 -10.12
N THR A 164 22.39 -10.14 -9.97
CA THR A 164 23.56 -9.80 -9.15
C THR A 164 24.81 -9.59 -10.01
N GLU A 165 24.64 -9.48 -11.33
CA GLU A 165 25.72 -9.28 -12.30
C GLU A 165 26.12 -7.81 -12.43
#